data_AF-A0A834HMG7-F1
#
_entry.id   AF-A0A834HMG7-F1
#
_cell.length_a   1.000
_cell.length_b   1.000
_cell.length_c   1.000
_cell.angle_alpha   90.00
_cell.angle_beta   90.00
_cell.angle_gamma   90.00
#
_symmetry.space_group_name_H-M   'P 1'
#
loop_
_entity.id
_entity.type
_entity.pdbx_description
1 polymer ?
#
loop_
_entity_poly.entity_id
_entity_poly.type
_entity_poly.pdbx_seq_one_letter_code
_entity_poly.pdbx_strand_id
1 'polypeptide(L)'
;EAEWLMWKRKIRDLLNYHEGALDAMDGKLVKLNALAADANDKMVRNHKGQSNLYIKANSYAKSVITSSVTDDVYQKIMDKETAYEGGRH
;
A
#
# COMPACT_ATOMS: atom_id res chain seq x y z
N GLU A 1 24.22 -7.36 -8.02
CA GLU A 1 23.77 -5.99 -8.38
C GLU A 1 22.67 -5.90 -9.44
N ALA A 2 22.91 -6.27 -10.70
CA ALA A 2 21.97 -5.98 -11.81
C ALA A 2 20.58 -6.62 -11.65
N GLU A 3 20.53 -7.89 -11.23
CA GLU A 3 19.26 -8.59 -10.97
C GLU A 3 18.46 -7.91 -9.85
N TRP A 4 19.13 -7.45 -8.80
CA TRP A 4 18.49 -6.78 -7.68
C TRP A 4 17.88 -5.43 -8.09
N LEU A 5 18.58 -4.66 -8.94
CA LEU A 5 18.04 -3.42 -9.50
C LEU A 5 16.80 -3.68 -10.37
N MET A 6 16.82 -4.75 -11.18
CA MET A 6 15.65 -5.16 -11.97
C MET A 6 14.48 -5.56 -11.08
N TRP A 7 14.71 -6.31 -10.01
CA TRP A 7 13.66 -6.69 -9.05
C TRP A 7 13.03 -5.48 -8.36
N LYS A 8 13.84 -4.53 -7.87
CA LYS A 8 13.34 -3.27 -7.31
C LYS A 8 12.46 -2.51 -8.30
N ARG A 9 12.86 -2.47 -9.57
CA ARG A 9 12.10 -1.82 -10.64
C ARG A 9 10.76 -2.51 -10.89
N LYS A 10 10.75 -3.85 -11.01
CA LYS A 10 9.51 -4.62 -11.19
C LYS A 10 8.50 -4.40 -10.07
N ILE A 11 8.95 -4.40 -8.82
CA ILE A 11 8.06 -4.15 -7.66
C ILE A 11 7.53 -2.72 -7.71
N ARG A 12 8.38 -1.73 -7.99
CA ARG A 12 7.96 -0.34 -8.13
C ARG A 12 6.93 -0.16 -9.25
N ASP A 13 7.19 -0.76 -10.42
CA ASP A 13 6.32 -0.66 -11.59
C ASP A 13 4.97 -1.35 -11.32
N LEU A 14 4.96 -2.49 -10.61
CA LEU A 14 3.75 -3.17 -10.15
C LEU A 14 2.92 -2.27 -9.21
N LEU A 15 3.55 -1.61 -8.24
CA LEU A 15 2.87 -0.71 -7.31
C LEU A 15 2.44 0.61 -7.96
N ASN A 16 3.17 1.08 -8.97
CA ASN A 16 2.84 2.30 -9.73
C ASN A 16 1.84 2.07 -10.87
N TYR A 17 1.59 0.81 -11.25
CA TYR A 17 0.65 0.48 -12.34
C TYR A 17 -0.75 1.06 -12.08
N HIS A 18 -1.14 1.21 -10.80
CA HIS A 18 -2.32 1.98 -10.43
C HIS A 18 -1.92 3.24 -9.69
N GLU A 19 -2.48 4.36 -10.16
CA GLU A 19 -2.23 5.69 -9.64
C GLU A 19 -2.44 5.74 -8.11
N GLY A 20 -1.39 6.17 -7.41
CA GLY A 20 -1.41 6.42 -5.97
C GLY A 20 -1.28 5.19 -5.06
N ALA A 21 -1.18 3.96 -5.58
CA ALA A 21 -1.07 2.77 -4.73
C ALA A 21 0.26 2.70 -3.95
N LEU A 22 1.38 3.07 -4.58
CA LEU A 22 2.65 3.26 -3.88
C LEU A 22 2.56 4.36 -2.82
N ASP A 23 1.93 5.49 -3.15
CA ASP A 23 1.75 6.59 -2.20
C ASP A 23 0.84 6.21 -1.02
N ALA A 24 -0.16 5.36 -1.26
CA ALA A 24 -1.00 4.81 -0.19
C ALA A 24 -0.22 3.87 0.73
N MET A 25 0.67 3.04 0.17
CA MET A 25 1.55 2.18 0.95
C MET A 25 2.59 2.97 1.75
N ASP A 26 3.18 4.00 1.15
CA ASP A 26 4.14 4.90 1.80
C ASP A 26 3.47 5.85 2.81
N GLY A 27 2.14 5.84 2.94
CA GLY A 27 1.39 6.73 3.83
C GLY A 27 1.35 8.19 3.37
N LYS A 28 1.76 8.48 2.13
CA LYS A 28 1.66 9.81 1.51
C LYS A 28 0.24 10.13 1.07
N LEU A 29 -0.51 9.10 0.66
CA LEU A 29 -1.94 9.20 0.36
C LEU A 29 -2.73 8.55 1.50
N VAL A 30 -3.43 9.37 2.28
CA VAL A 30 -4.14 8.95 3.49
C VAL A 30 -5.65 9.14 3.40
N LYS A 31 -6.37 8.37 4.23
CA LYS A 31 -7.81 8.56 4.40
C LYS A 31 -8.07 9.96 4.95
N LEU A 32 -8.90 10.73 4.25
CA LEU A 32 -9.33 12.03 4.76
C LEU A 32 -10.31 11.89 5.92
N ASN A 33 -10.19 12.79 6.90
CA ASN A 33 -11.16 12.96 7.97
C ASN A 33 -12.50 13.49 7.45
N ALA A 34 -13.56 13.35 8.25
CA ALA A 34 -14.86 13.94 7.90
C ALA A 34 -14.74 15.45 7.66
N LEU A 35 -15.49 15.95 6.68
CA LEU A 35 -15.62 17.39 6.44
C LEU A 35 -16.38 18.06 7.60
N ALA A 36 -16.04 19.31 7.88
CA ALA A 36 -16.82 20.15 8.77
C ALA A 36 -18.21 20.44 8.18
N ALA A 37 -19.19 20.69 9.06
CA ALA A 37 -20.59 20.90 8.66
C ALA A 37 -20.82 22.17 7.84
N ASP A 38 -19.90 23.15 7.93
CA ASP A 38 -19.92 24.43 7.22
C ASP A 38 -19.09 24.42 5.93
N ALA A 39 -18.63 23.24 5.47
CA ALA A 39 -17.85 23.13 4.26
C ALA A 39 -18.66 23.57 3.01
N ASN A 40 -18.05 24.42 2.19
CA ASN A 40 -18.64 24.86 0.93
C ASN A 40 -18.55 23.78 -0.18
N ASP A 41 -19.30 23.99 -1.27
CA ASP A 41 -19.37 23.05 -2.40
C ASP A 41 -18.02 22.75 -3.07
N LYS A 42 -17.07 23.70 -3.03
CA LYS A 42 -15.72 23.48 -3.57
C LYS A 42 -14.94 22.52 -2.67
N MET A 43 -15.03 22.71 -1.35
CA MET A 43 -14.41 21.82 -0.36
C MET A 43 -15.00 20.40 -0.42
N VAL A 44 -16.33 20.28 -0.54
CA VAL A 44 -17.01 18.99 -0.66
C VAL A 44 -16.57 18.24 -1.92
N ARG A 45 -16.53 18.91 -3.07
CA ARG A 45 -16.07 18.28 -4.33
C ARG A 45 -14.61 17.85 -4.27
N ASN A 46 -13.74 18.69 -3.73
CA ASN A 46 -12.32 18.36 -3.60
C ASN A 46 -12.12 17.16 -2.65
N HIS A 47 -12.78 17.15 -1.50
CA HIS A 47 -12.71 16.06 -0.53
C HIS A 47 -13.20 14.74 -1.13
N LYS A 48 -14.33 14.75 -1.84
CA LYS A 48 -14.84 13.56 -2.53
C LYS A 48 -13.85 13.02 -3.56
N GLY A 49 -13.21 13.91 -4.33
CA GLY A 49 -12.17 13.54 -5.29
C GLY A 49 -10.98 12.84 -4.62
N GLN A 50 -10.42 13.47 -3.60
CA GLN A 50 -9.28 12.95 -2.84
C GLN A 50 -9.61 11.65 -2.10
N SER A 51 -10.81 11.54 -1.51
CA SER A 51 -11.28 10.32 -0.85
C SER A 51 -11.41 9.16 -1.84
N ASN A 52 -11.97 9.42 -3.03
CA ASN A 52 -12.06 8.42 -4.09
C ASN A 52 -10.68 7.97 -4.59
N LEU A 53 -9.72 8.89 -4.71
CA LEU A 53 -8.34 8.54 -5.06
C LEU A 53 -7.73 7.60 -4.02
N TYR A 54 -7.82 7.96 -2.73
CA TYR A 54 -7.34 7.11 -1.64
C TYR A 54 -8.01 5.73 -1.63
N ILE A 55 -9.35 5.66 -1.76
CA ILE A 55 -10.09 4.40 -1.73
C ILE A 55 -9.61 3.47 -2.86
N LYS A 56 -9.45 4.01 -4.08
CA LYS A 56 -8.96 3.23 -5.23
C LYS A 56 -7.54 2.75 -5.03
N ALA A 57 -6.63 3.66 -4.69
CA ALA A 57 -5.23 3.36 -4.45
C ALA A 57 -5.03 2.31 -3.35
N ASN A 58 -5.70 2.49 -2.21
CA ASN A 58 -5.60 1.57 -1.07
C ASN A 58 -6.22 0.20 -1.38
N SER A 59 -7.36 0.16 -2.07
CA SER A 59 -7.97 -1.10 -2.49
C SER A 59 -7.07 -1.88 -3.45
N TYR A 60 -6.40 -1.17 -4.36
CA TYR A 60 -5.47 -1.80 -5.28
C TYR A 60 -4.22 -2.32 -4.58
N ALA A 61 -3.58 -1.50 -3.73
CA ALA A 61 -2.43 -1.92 -2.95
C ALA A 61 -2.72 -3.21 -2.16
N LYS A 62 -3.88 -3.26 -1.48
CA LYS A 62 -4.36 -4.46 -0.79
C LYS A 62 -4.52 -5.64 -1.74
N SER A 63 -5.19 -5.44 -2.88
CA SER A 63 -5.40 -6.51 -3.87
C SER A 63 -4.08 -7.09 -4.39
N VAL A 64 -3.11 -6.25 -4.74
CA VAL A 64 -1.80 -6.70 -5.23
C VAL A 64 -1.09 -7.50 -4.15
N ILE A 65 -1.04 -6.98 -2.92
CA ILE A 65 -0.41 -7.66 -1.80
C ILE A 65 -1.09 -9.01 -1.56
N THR A 66 -2.41 -9.06 -1.40
CA THR A 66 -3.15 -10.31 -1.15
C THR A 66 -3.00 -11.31 -2.28
N SER A 67 -2.93 -10.87 -3.54
CA SER A 67 -2.73 -11.77 -4.68
C SER A 67 -1.30 -12.30 -4.80
N SER A 68 -0.30 -11.58 -4.27
CA SER A 68 1.12 -11.90 -4.44
C SER A 68 1.76 -12.53 -3.20
N VAL A 69 1.28 -12.15 -2.01
CA VAL A 69 1.69 -12.68 -0.70
C VAL A 69 0.64 -13.71 -0.29
N THR A 70 0.82 -14.93 -0.77
CA THR A 70 -0.01 -16.07 -0.34
C THR A 70 0.30 -16.45 1.10
N ASP A 71 -0.61 -17.19 1.74
CA ASP A 71 -0.40 -17.71 3.10
C ASP A 71 0.89 -18.52 3.22
N ASP A 72 1.26 -19.29 2.18
CA ASP A 72 2.53 -20.01 2.11
C ASP A 72 3.77 -19.09 2.13
N VAL A 73 3.70 -17.96 1.42
CA VAL A 73 4.78 -16.96 1.41
C VAL A 73 4.85 -16.28 2.77
N TYR A 74 3.70 -15.96 3.36
CA TYR A 74 3.62 -15.36 4.68
C TYR A 74 4.17 -16.29 5.78
N GLN A 75 3.80 -17.56 5.77
CA GLN A 75 4.26 -18.54 6.75
C GLN A 75 5.79 -18.72 6.68
N LYS A 76 6.38 -18.77 5.49
CA LYS A 76 7.85 -18.81 5.32
C LYS A 76 8.57 -17.59 5.91
N ILE A 77 7.95 -16.42 5.87
CA ILE A 77 8.50 -15.19 6.48
C ILE A 77 8.45 -15.34 8.01
N MET A 78 7.30 -15.73 8.57
CA MET A 78 7.10 -15.91 10.00
C MET A 78 8.02 -16.99 10.60
N ASP A 79 8.18 -18.12 9.93
CA ASP A 79 9.06 -19.21 10.37
C ASP A 79 10.52 -18.74 10.45
N LYS A 80 10.94 -17.89 9.51
CA LYS A 80 12.28 -17.31 9.48
C LYS A 80 12.50 -16.30 10.62
N GLU A 81 11.51 -15.47 10.94
CA GLU A 81 11.56 -14.56 12.08
C GLU A 81 11.63 -15.34 13.40
N THR A 82 10.80 -16.37 13.56
CA THR A 82 10.76 -17.22 14.75
C THR A 82 12.07 -17.99 14.96
N ALA A 83 12.67 -18.52 13.88
CA ALA A 83 13.97 -19.18 13.93
C ALA A 83 15.13 -18.21 14.26
N TYR A 84 15.02 -16.95 13.85
CA TYR A 84 16.00 -15.91 14.16
C TYR A 84 15.91 -15.46 15.63
N GLU A 85 14.71 -15.42 16.21
CA GLU A 85 14.50 -15.11 17.62
C GLU A 85 14.91 -16.27 18.55
N GLY A 86 14.66 -17.52 18.16
CA GLY A 86 15.06 -18.70 18.93
C GLY A 86 16.57 -18.97 18.97
N GLY A 87 17.36 -18.39 18.06
CA GLY A 87 18.82 -18.53 18.00
C GLY A 87 19.61 -17.48 18.80
N ARG A 88 18.92 -16.56 19.50
CA ARG A 88 19.53 -15.51 20.34
C ARG A 88 19.56 -15.83 21.84
N HIS A 89 19.20 -17.05 22.24
CA HIS A 89 19.23 -17.50 23.63
C HIS A 89 20.34 -18.52 23.89
#